data_AF-A0A1F9ZFM6-F1
#
_entry.id   AF-A0A1F9ZFM6-F1
#
_cell.length_a   1.000
_cell.length_b   1.000
_cell.length_c   1.000
_cell.angle_alpha   90.00
_cell.angle_beta   90.00
_cell.angle_gamma   90.00
#
_symmetry.space_group_name_H-M   'P 1'
#
loop_
_entity.id
_entity.type
_entity.pdbx_description
1 polymer ?
#
loop_
_entity_poly.entity_id
_entity_poly.type
_entity_poly.pdbx_seq_one_letter_code
_entity_poly.pdbx_strand_id
1 'polypeptide(L)'
;MFARKGDEISDAIVRAEALLDVLRLSKVDLTAPEELLAEARRAAEEKRYPEAQALAARAESLANTLEERHRAARKALTAARSLAKKARSMGLDASELDLAVEAARRVSREGTVEDGLTIPNYLQARALLDVALNSRRPELDRASAVADEIFTAELSVDALKDANGNIDREEFDRVVLTDVRALVENAKALFSKGRLEEAKAAAESAEEAAKRARLDYEDAIRAFRAAEKTLADLRAEGAVAVGPERLLDQGQSLLRQAKLGEAREVLVRVERDAGRLAEVFRRATRSVQETEQAISALARGGEVPEEAQIALQDARRALGEGRYGRAEEAVVEARKALGKRQAVRDRLARAIQDTKRKVELLRAAGSDAANDVEEMVLRAEREFENGDLVNSSEDLRIATLLMGKTRPAERPATPK
;
A
#
# COMPACT_ATOMS: atom_id res chain seq x y z
N MET A 1 45.58 31.87 -79.90
CA MET A 1 45.54 32.19 -78.46
C MET A 1 44.19 32.80 -78.04
N PHE A 2 43.56 33.66 -78.86
CA PHE A 2 42.26 34.27 -78.54
C PHE A 2 41.04 33.32 -78.62
N ALA A 3 41.03 32.34 -79.51
CA ALA A 3 39.93 31.37 -79.63
C ALA A 3 39.75 30.52 -78.34
N ARG A 4 40.86 29.98 -77.82
CA ARG A 4 40.86 29.17 -76.59
C ARG A 4 40.39 29.93 -75.35
N LYS A 5 40.69 31.23 -75.25
CA LYS A 5 40.21 32.11 -74.16
C LYS A 5 38.72 32.44 -74.29
N GLY A 6 38.19 32.53 -75.52
CA GLY A 6 36.76 32.71 -75.76
C GLY A 6 35.95 31.48 -75.35
N ASP A 7 36.43 30.29 -75.70
CA ASP A 7 35.79 29.02 -75.33
C ASP A 7 35.74 28.82 -73.81
N GLU A 8 36.86 29.05 -73.11
CA GLU A 8 36.95 28.94 -71.64
C GLU A 8 35.98 29.87 -70.89
N ILE A 9 35.69 31.06 -71.45
CA ILE A 9 34.76 32.04 -70.86
C ILE A 9 33.32 31.70 -71.19
N SER A 10 33.05 31.24 -72.42
CA SER A 10 31.74 30.72 -72.78
C SER A 10 31.35 29.57 -71.85
N ASP A 11 32.27 28.65 -71.56
CA ASP A 11 32.04 27.57 -70.61
C ASP A 11 31.78 28.09 -69.20
N ALA A 12 32.45 29.15 -68.76
CA ALA A 12 32.21 29.76 -67.44
C ALA A 12 30.82 30.41 -67.34
N ILE A 13 30.38 31.12 -68.39
CA ILE A 13 29.04 31.72 -68.44
C ILE A 13 27.96 30.63 -68.47
N VAL A 14 28.16 29.55 -69.23
CA VAL A 14 27.23 28.42 -69.30
C VAL A 14 27.12 27.69 -67.96
N ARG A 15 28.25 27.50 -67.25
CA ARG A 15 28.23 26.91 -65.89
C ARG A 15 27.46 27.79 -64.90
N ALA A 16 27.70 29.09 -64.93
CA ALA A 16 27.00 30.05 -64.08
C ALA A 16 25.49 30.05 -64.35
N GLU A 17 25.09 30.02 -65.63
CA GLU A 17 23.69 29.91 -66.04
C GLU A 17 23.05 28.62 -65.54
N ALA A 18 23.70 27.47 -65.75
CA ALA A 18 23.21 26.18 -65.29
C ALA A 18 23.02 26.13 -63.77
N LEU A 19 23.93 26.75 -63.01
CA LEU A 19 23.80 26.88 -61.56
C LEU A 19 22.57 27.72 -61.18
N LEU A 20 22.38 28.88 -61.80
CA LEU A 20 21.22 29.74 -61.54
C LEU A 20 19.91 29.02 -61.86
N ASP A 21 19.84 28.28 -62.96
CA ASP A 21 18.64 27.50 -63.33
C ASP A 21 18.31 26.42 -62.31
N VAL A 22 19.31 25.72 -61.76
CA VAL A 22 19.09 24.78 -60.65
C VAL A 22 18.58 25.52 -59.41
N LEU A 23 19.18 26.66 -59.07
CA LEU A 23 18.85 27.43 -57.88
C LEU A 23 17.47 28.11 -57.95
N ARG A 24 16.95 28.42 -59.15
CA ARG A 24 15.58 28.94 -59.36
C ARG A 24 14.51 28.04 -58.75
N LEU A 25 14.75 26.73 -58.66
CA LEU A 25 13.84 25.78 -58.02
C LEU A 25 13.70 25.99 -56.51
N SER A 26 14.67 26.64 -55.85
CA SER A 26 14.74 26.78 -54.39
C SER A 26 13.97 27.98 -53.82
N LYS A 27 13.37 28.82 -54.68
CA LYS A 27 12.72 30.11 -54.34
C LYS A 27 13.65 31.15 -53.69
N VAL A 28 14.96 30.97 -53.81
CA VAL A 28 15.93 32.03 -53.49
C VAL A 28 15.82 33.13 -54.54
N ASP A 29 15.91 34.38 -54.10
CA ASP A 29 15.98 35.52 -55.01
C ASP A 29 17.38 35.61 -55.61
N LEU A 30 17.44 35.46 -56.94
CA LEU A 30 18.64 35.40 -57.77
C LEU A 30 18.82 36.66 -58.64
N THR A 31 18.06 37.73 -58.39
CA THR A 31 18.06 38.92 -59.25
C THR A 31 19.47 39.50 -59.44
N ALA A 32 20.24 39.68 -58.36
CA ALA A 32 21.60 40.21 -58.43
C ALA A 32 22.62 39.26 -59.13
N PRO A 33 22.66 37.94 -58.85
CA PRO A 33 23.42 37.01 -59.67
C PRO A 33 23.04 36.99 -61.16
N GLU A 34 21.76 37.13 -61.48
CA GLU A 34 21.28 37.20 -62.87
C GLU A 34 21.73 38.49 -63.58
N GLU A 35 21.74 39.63 -62.88
CA GLU A 35 22.30 40.89 -63.38
C GLU A 35 23.80 40.76 -63.67
N LEU A 36 24.58 40.19 -62.75
CA LEU A 36 26.02 39.94 -62.96
C LEU A 36 26.28 39.01 -64.15
N LEU A 37 25.46 37.98 -64.34
CA LEU A 37 25.58 37.07 -65.48
C LEU A 37 25.23 37.78 -66.80
N ALA A 38 24.24 38.67 -66.80
CA ALA A 38 23.90 39.50 -67.96
C ALA A 38 25.05 40.47 -68.32
N GLU A 39 25.70 41.07 -67.32
CA GLU A 39 26.90 41.89 -67.52
C GLU A 39 28.09 41.07 -68.04
N ALA A 40 28.29 39.85 -67.52
CA ALA A 40 29.33 38.94 -67.99
C ALA A 40 29.16 38.60 -69.48
N ARG A 41 27.92 38.37 -69.93
CA ARG A 41 27.59 38.16 -71.36
C ARG A 41 27.94 39.36 -72.22
N ARG A 42 27.55 40.57 -71.81
CA ARG A 42 27.87 41.82 -72.53
C ARG A 42 29.38 42.02 -72.63
N ALA A 43 30.12 41.81 -71.54
CA ALA A 43 31.58 41.91 -71.54
C ALA A 43 32.22 40.86 -72.47
N ALA A 44 31.67 39.64 -72.58
CA ALA A 44 32.13 38.62 -73.50
C ALA A 44 31.87 38.99 -74.97
N GLU A 45 30.70 39.55 -75.28
CA GLU A 45 30.35 40.08 -76.62
C GLU A 45 31.30 41.20 -77.06
N GLU A 46 31.68 42.07 -76.13
CA GLU A 46 32.66 43.15 -76.34
C GLU A 46 34.13 42.67 -76.30
N LYS A 47 34.37 41.36 -76.18
CA LYS A 47 35.69 40.73 -76.11
C LYS A 47 36.54 41.17 -74.90
N ARG A 48 35.91 41.72 -73.85
CA ARG A 48 36.51 42.05 -72.55
C ARG A 48 36.59 40.79 -71.67
N TYR A 49 37.35 39.81 -72.17
CA TYR A 49 37.43 38.46 -71.63
C TYR A 49 37.77 38.35 -70.13
N PRO A 50 38.78 39.04 -69.59
CA PRO A 50 39.07 38.95 -68.15
C PRO A 50 37.93 39.46 -67.27
N GLU A 51 37.21 40.48 -67.73
CA GLU A 51 36.08 41.07 -67.01
C GLU A 51 34.85 40.15 -67.04
N ALA A 52 34.54 39.57 -68.21
CA ALA A 52 33.48 38.57 -68.36
C ALA A 52 33.69 37.37 -67.44
N GLN A 53 34.93 36.85 -67.36
CA GLN A 53 35.28 35.74 -66.49
C GLN A 53 35.11 36.10 -65.00
N ALA A 54 35.53 37.30 -64.60
CA ALA A 54 35.40 37.78 -63.23
C ALA A 54 33.93 37.96 -62.83
N LEU A 55 33.09 38.51 -63.72
CA LEU A 55 31.66 38.70 -63.50
C LEU A 55 30.92 37.35 -63.40
N ALA A 56 31.22 36.39 -64.28
CA ALA A 56 30.63 35.04 -64.22
C ALA A 56 30.99 34.31 -62.93
N ALA A 57 32.27 34.32 -62.52
CA ALA A 57 32.71 33.72 -61.26
C ALA A 57 32.07 34.40 -60.04
N ARG A 58 31.87 35.72 -60.10
CA ARG A 58 31.19 36.48 -59.04
C ARG A 58 29.72 36.15 -58.95
N ALA A 59 29.03 35.98 -60.09
CA ALA A 59 27.64 35.53 -60.13
C ALA A 59 27.47 34.14 -59.49
N GLU A 60 28.34 33.17 -59.81
CA GLU A 60 28.35 31.84 -59.21
C GLU A 60 28.55 31.89 -57.69
N SER A 61 29.58 32.60 -57.24
CA SER A 61 29.90 32.74 -55.82
C SER A 61 28.76 33.38 -55.03
N LEU A 62 28.18 34.45 -55.56
CA LEU A 62 27.06 35.15 -54.94
C LEU A 62 25.81 34.25 -54.89
N ALA A 63 25.51 33.52 -55.96
CA ALA A 63 24.35 32.63 -56.01
C ALA A 63 24.44 31.50 -54.97
N ASN A 64 25.60 30.84 -54.87
CA ASN A 64 25.85 29.82 -53.84
C ASN A 64 25.72 30.41 -52.43
N THR A 65 26.33 31.55 -52.19
CA THR A 65 26.27 32.24 -50.89
C THR A 65 24.82 32.62 -50.52
N LEU A 66 24.03 33.09 -51.48
CA LEU A 66 22.61 33.40 -51.27
C LEU A 66 21.77 32.15 -51.02
N GLU A 67 22.01 31.03 -51.72
CA GLU A 67 21.33 29.76 -51.45
C GLU A 67 21.61 29.29 -50.02
N GLU A 68 22.87 29.28 -49.60
CA GLU A 68 23.26 28.82 -48.26
C GLU A 68 22.60 29.68 -47.18
N ARG A 69 22.68 31.01 -47.34
CA ARG A 69 22.06 31.98 -46.42
C ARG A 69 20.54 31.83 -46.39
N HIS A 70 19.90 31.67 -47.55
CA HIS A 70 18.46 31.46 -47.68
C HIS A 70 18.02 30.17 -46.99
N ARG A 71 18.72 29.07 -47.24
CA ARG A 71 18.44 27.75 -46.64
C ARG A 71 18.55 27.81 -45.13
N ALA A 72 19.58 28.46 -44.60
CA ALA A 72 19.76 28.65 -43.18
C ALA A 72 18.63 29.50 -42.56
N ALA A 73 18.29 30.64 -43.18
CA ALA A 73 17.19 31.49 -42.73
C ALA A 73 15.84 30.76 -42.77
N ARG A 74 15.57 29.98 -43.81
CA ARG A 74 14.35 29.17 -43.95
C ARG A 74 14.25 28.07 -42.89
N LYS A 75 15.38 27.45 -42.52
CA LYS A 75 15.44 26.48 -41.41
C LYS A 75 15.08 27.15 -40.08
N ALA A 76 15.69 28.29 -39.76
CA ALA A 76 15.39 29.05 -38.55
C ALA A 76 13.92 29.52 -38.51
N LEU A 77 13.38 29.97 -39.64
CA LEU A 77 11.99 30.38 -39.78
C LEU A 77 11.02 29.25 -39.49
N THR A 78 11.32 28.06 -39.99
CA THR A 78 10.51 26.85 -39.74
C THR A 78 10.55 26.46 -38.27
N ALA A 79 11.72 26.52 -37.65
CA ALA A 79 11.90 26.25 -36.23
C ALA A 79 11.16 27.28 -35.34
N ALA A 80 11.21 28.57 -35.69
CA ALA A 80 10.51 29.61 -34.93
C ALA A 80 8.98 29.41 -34.98
N ARG A 81 8.43 29.06 -36.15
CA ARG A 81 7.00 28.76 -36.30
C ARG A 81 6.58 27.50 -35.54
N SER A 82 7.39 26.44 -35.58
CA SER A 82 7.06 25.22 -34.82
C SER A 82 7.12 25.47 -33.32
N LEU A 83 8.10 26.25 -32.85
CA LEU A 83 8.22 26.65 -31.45
C LEU A 83 7.04 27.51 -31.00
N ALA A 84 6.63 28.50 -31.81
CA ALA A 84 5.47 29.34 -31.55
C ALA A 84 4.17 28.51 -31.48
N LYS A 85 4.01 27.53 -32.39
CA LYS A 85 2.87 26.60 -32.35
C LYS A 85 2.86 25.78 -31.05
N LYS A 86 4.02 25.27 -30.62
CA LYS A 86 4.16 24.51 -29.38
C LYS A 86 3.84 25.38 -28.14
N ALA A 87 4.34 26.62 -28.09
CA ALA A 87 4.02 27.58 -27.04
C ALA A 87 2.50 27.80 -26.91
N ARG A 88 1.81 28.07 -28.04
CA ARG A 88 0.35 28.25 -28.04
C ARG A 88 -0.42 27.01 -27.60
N SER A 89 0.00 25.80 -28.01
CA SER A 89 -0.66 24.57 -27.56
C SER A 89 -0.55 24.34 -26.05
N MET A 90 0.44 24.97 -25.41
CA MET A 90 0.64 24.94 -23.96
C MET A 90 0.03 26.17 -23.25
N GLY A 91 -0.67 27.05 -23.98
CA GLY A 91 -1.26 28.28 -23.43
C GLY A 91 -0.24 29.37 -23.09
N LEU A 92 0.99 29.28 -23.60
CA LEU A 92 2.05 30.26 -23.38
C LEU A 92 2.04 31.35 -24.46
N ASP A 93 2.57 32.52 -24.12
CA ASP A 93 2.73 33.62 -25.06
C ASP A 93 3.77 33.29 -26.15
N ALA A 94 3.39 33.52 -27.40
CA ALA A 94 4.22 33.30 -28.59
C ALA A 94 4.56 34.62 -29.32
N SER A 95 4.16 35.77 -28.77
CA SER A 95 4.22 37.07 -29.44
C SER A 95 5.63 37.45 -29.90
N GLU A 96 6.67 37.19 -29.09
CA GLU A 96 8.05 37.49 -29.49
C GLU A 96 8.54 36.66 -30.68
N LEU A 97 8.15 35.39 -30.77
CA LEU A 97 8.49 34.54 -31.91
C LEU A 97 7.78 35.03 -33.17
N ASP A 98 6.51 35.45 -33.05
CA ASP A 98 5.75 36.01 -34.16
C ASP A 98 6.35 37.34 -34.64
N LEU A 99 6.74 38.22 -33.72
CA LEU A 99 7.42 39.48 -34.03
C LEU A 99 8.77 39.24 -34.73
N ALA A 100 9.55 38.25 -34.27
CA ALA A 100 10.81 37.88 -34.92
C ALA A 100 10.58 37.33 -36.34
N VAL A 101 9.52 36.54 -36.55
CA VAL A 101 9.13 36.04 -37.88
C VAL A 101 8.77 37.17 -38.82
N GLU A 102 7.98 38.15 -38.36
CA GLU A 102 7.61 39.32 -39.17
C GLU A 102 8.81 40.23 -39.45
N ALA A 103 9.65 40.49 -38.44
CA ALA A 103 10.88 41.28 -38.60
C ALA A 103 11.85 40.62 -39.59
N ALA A 104 12.05 39.30 -39.51
CA ALA A 104 12.91 38.56 -40.43
C ALA A 104 12.40 38.60 -41.87
N ARG A 105 11.07 38.50 -42.07
CA ARG A 105 10.44 38.65 -43.39
C ARG A 105 10.64 40.05 -43.97
N ARG A 106 10.48 41.08 -43.13
CA ARG A 106 10.68 42.48 -43.54
C ARG A 106 12.12 42.74 -43.96
N VAL A 107 13.08 42.41 -43.11
CA VAL A 107 14.51 42.65 -43.38
C VAL A 107 15.00 41.85 -44.59
N SER A 108 14.50 40.63 -44.77
CA SER A 108 14.81 39.84 -45.98
C SER A 108 14.35 40.51 -47.27
N ARG A 109 13.26 41.30 -47.23
CA ARG A 109 12.71 42.01 -48.41
C ARG A 109 13.34 43.39 -48.61
N GLU A 110 13.64 44.10 -47.53
CA GLU A 110 14.35 45.39 -47.58
C GLU A 110 15.73 45.25 -48.22
N GLY A 111 16.35 44.07 -48.05
CA GLY A 111 17.63 43.75 -48.64
C GLY A 111 18.79 44.44 -47.92
N THR A 112 19.98 44.26 -48.47
CA THR A 112 21.22 44.91 -48.05
C THR A 112 22.07 45.15 -49.28
N VAL A 113 23.00 46.10 -49.19
CA VAL A 113 23.98 46.32 -50.24
C VAL A 113 25.24 45.54 -49.88
N GLU A 114 25.67 44.64 -50.77
CA GLU A 114 26.92 43.88 -50.66
C GLU A 114 27.68 44.04 -51.99
N ASP A 115 28.92 44.54 -51.90
CA ASP A 115 29.78 44.83 -53.06
C ASP A 115 29.11 45.67 -54.18
N GLY A 116 28.23 46.61 -53.79
CA GLY A 116 27.51 47.50 -54.70
C GLY A 116 26.23 46.92 -55.31
N LEU A 117 25.87 45.67 -55.00
CA LEU A 117 24.64 45.02 -55.45
C LEU A 117 23.61 45.00 -54.32
N THR A 118 22.34 45.20 -54.67
CA THR A 118 21.24 45.03 -53.71
C THR A 118 20.83 43.57 -53.68
N ILE A 119 20.97 42.93 -52.53
CA ILE A 119 20.67 41.51 -52.33
C ILE A 119 19.72 41.32 -51.13
N PRO A 120 18.95 40.23 -51.06
CA PRO A 120 18.14 39.92 -49.88
C PRO A 120 19.00 39.72 -48.63
N ASN A 121 18.58 40.31 -47.50
CA ASN A 121 19.33 40.22 -46.26
C ASN A 121 18.96 38.98 -45.42
N TYR A 122 19.27 37.80 -45.97
CA TYR A 122 19.01 36.52 -45.29
C TYR A 122 19.84 36.32 -44.02
N LEU A 123 21.04 36.93 -43.94
CA LEU A 123 21.89 36.85 -42.74
C LEU A 123 21.23 37.53 -41.54
N GLN A 124 20.78 38.78 -41.71
CA GLN A 124 20.11 39.49 -40.63
C GLN A 124 18.76 38.87 -40.29
N ALA A 125 18.00 38.40 -41.30
CA ALA A 125 16.76 37.67 -41.08
C ALA A 125 16.99 36.41 -40.22
N ARG A 126 18.04 35.64 -40.51
CA ARG A 126 18.44 34.49 -39.69
C ARG A 126 18.85 34.92 -38.27
N ALA A 127 19.67 35.96 -38.13
CA ALA A 127 20.15 36.41 -36.83
C ALA A 127 18.98 36.79 -35.89
N LEU A 128 17.96 37.49 -36.39
CA LEU A 128 16.75 37.83 -35.64
C LEU A 128 16.00 36.58 -35.15
N LEU A 129 15.88 35.57 -36.01
CA LEU A 129 15.22 34.31 -35.69
C LEU A 129 16.04 33.49 -34.67
N ASP A 130 17.35 33.41 -34.84
CA ASP A 130 18.25 32.66 -33.94
C ASP A 130 18.25 33.29 -32.53
N VAL A 131 18.20 34.62 -32.40
CA VAL A 131 18.07 35.31 -31.10
C VAL A 131 16.73 34.95 -30.41
N ALA A 132 15.62 34.99 -31.15
CA ALA A 132 14.30 34.64 -30.60
C ALA A 132 14.21 33.15 -30.23
N LEU A 133 14.81 32.27 -31.02
CA LEU A 133 14.89 30.84 -30.73
C LEU A 133 15.71 30.54 -29.48
N ASN A 134 16.89 31.16 -29.36
CA ASN A 134 17.80 30.91 -28.24
C ASN A 134 17.25 31.45 -26.91
N SER A 135 16.47 32.53 -26.93
CA SER A 135 15.81 33.06 -25.74
C SER A 135 14.60 32.21 -25.31
N ARG A 136 13.74 31.81 -26.25
CA ARG A 136 12.46 31.15 -25.92
C ARG A 136 12.51 29.64 -25.77
N ARG A 137 13.50 28.97 -26.37
CA ARG A 137 13.58 27.51 -26.33
C ARG A 137 13.80 26.95 -24.91
N PRO A 138 14.73 27.49 -24.09
CA PRO A 138 14.91 26.99 -22.72
C PRO A 138 13.67 27.16 -21.85
N GLU A 139 12.94 28.27 -22.01
CA GLU A 139 11.69 28.53 -21.27
C GLU A 139 10.61 27.51 -21.64
N LEU A 140 10.46 27.22 -22.93
CA LEU A 140 9.48 26.24 -23.40
C LEU A 140 9.84 24.81 -22.97
N ASP A 141 11.13 24.47 -22.96
CA ASP A 141 11.60 23.17 -22.48
C ASP A 141 11.32 23.02 -20.98
N ARG A 142 11.55 24.06 -20.18
CA ARG A 142 11.15 24.09 -18.75
C ARG A 142 9.64 23.97 -18.58
N ALA A 143 8.85 24.74 -19.34
CA ALA A 143 7.40 24.65 -19.27
C ALA A 143 6.88 23.26 -19.66
N SER A 144 7.55 22.58 -20.61
CA SER A 144 7.20 21.21 -20.99
C SER A 144 7.41 20.25 -19.83
N ALA A 145 8.57 20.35 -19.16
CA ALA A 145 8.84 19.54 -17.98
C ALA A 145 7.81 19.79 -16.87
N VAL A 146 7.47 21.05 -16.59
CA VAL A 146 6.46 21.36 -15.56
C VAL A 146 5.06 20.85 -15.95
N ALA A 147 4.69 20.87 -17.23
CA ALA A 147 3.43 20.28 -17.68
C ALA A 147 3.41 18.76 -17.47
N ASP A 148 4.54 18.07 -17.69
CA ASP A 148 4.68 16.64 -17.43
C ASP A 148 4.56 16.32 -15.92
N GLU A 149 5.08 17.17 -15.03
CA GLU A 149 4.90 17.04 -13.57
C GLU A 149 3.44 17.23 -13.16
N ILE A 150 2.75 18.24 -13.71
CA ILE A 150 1.31 18.44 -13.47
C ILE A 150 0.51 17.20 -13.92
N PHE A 151 0.83 16.66 -15.09
CA PHE A 151 0.19 15.46 -15.60
C PHE A 151 0.46 14.24 -14.71
N THR A 152 1.67 14.10 -14.18
CA THR A 152 2.02 13.02 -13.23
C THR A 152 1.25 13.15 -11.92
N ALA A 153 1.05 14.37 -11.42
CA ALA A 153 0.21 14.64 -10.26
C ALA A 153 -1.26 14.27 -10.54
N GLU A 154 -1.80 14.60 -11.72
CA GLU A 154 -3.15 14.18 -12.14
C GLU A 154 -3.31 12.66 -12.17
N LEU A 155 -2.36 11.95 -12.79
CA LEU A 155 -2.37 10.49 -12.81
C LEU A 155 -2.33 9.89 -11.40
N SER A 156 -1.63 10.52 -10.46
CA SER A 156 -1.59 10.09 -9.07
C SER A 156 -2.92 10.31 -8.35
N VAL A 157 -3.63 11.40 -8.66
CA VAL A 157 -4.99 11.66 -8.18
C VAL A 157 -5.98 10.64 -8.74
N ASP A 158 -5.88 10.32 -10.03
CA ASP A 158 -6.72 9.31 -10.66
C ASP A 158 -6.44 7.91 -10.08
N ALA A 159 -5.17 7.55 -9.86
CA ALA A 159 -4.82 6.30 -9.21
C ALA A 159 -5.35 6.19 -7.77
N LEU A 160 -5.37 7.31 -7.02
CA LEU A 160 -5.99 7.37 -5.69
C LEU A 160 -7.50 7.18 -5.77
N LYS A 161 -8.16 7.80 -6.76
CA LYS A 161 -9.59 7.64 -7.00
C LYS A 161 -9.95 6.19 -7.35
N ASP A 162 -9.17 5.56 -8.21
CA ASP A 162 -9.38 4.18 -8.66
C ASP A 162 -9.12 3.15 -7.54
N ALA A 163 -8.30 3.49 -6.55
CA ALA A 163 -8.10 2.65 -5.37
C ALA A 163 -9.37 2.54 -4.50
N ASN A 164 -10.30 3.50 -4.58
CA ASN A 164 -11.51 3.47 -3.77
C ASN A 164 -12.46 2.34 -4.21
N GLY A 165 -12.67 1.37 -3.31
CA GLY A 165 -13.65 0.29 -3.49
C GLY A 165 -14.53 0.04 -2.27
N ASN A 166 -14.26 0.69 -1.14
CA ASN A 166 -14.92 0.39 0.15
C ASN A 166 -15.57 1.61 0.81
N ILE A 167 -15.33 2.82 0.27
CA ILE A 167 -15.83 4.08 0.79
C ILE A 167 -16.89 4.60 -0.18
N ASP A 168 -17.91 5.27 0.36
CA ASP A 168 -18.89 5.95 -0.48
C ASP A 168 -18.18 6.91 -1.44
N ARG A 169 -18.57 6.89 -2.72
CA ARG A 169 -17.87 7.63 -3.76
C ARG A 169 -17.94 9.14 -3.53
N GLU A 170 -19.09 9.65 -3.13
CA GLU A 170 -19.28 11.09 -2.88
C GLU A 170 -18.48 11.52 -1.66
N GLU A 171 -18.46 10.69 -0.62
CA GLU A 171 -17.70 10.97 0.60
C GLU A 171 -16.19 10.91 0.37
N PHE A 172 -15.71 9.94 -0.41
CA PHE A 172 -14.30 9.85 -0.79
C PHE A 172 -13.86 11.04 -1.64
N ASP A 173 -14.68 11.44 -2.62
CA ASP A 173 -14.45 12.64 -3.43
C ASP A 173 -14.36 13.90 -2.55
N ARG A 174 -15.27 14.03 -1.57
CA ARG A 174 -15.35 15.20 -0.68
C ARG A 174 -14.23 15.27 0.34
N VAL A 175 -13.90 14.17 1.00
CA VAL A 175 -13.01 14.17 2.17
C VAL A 175 -11.55 13.91 1.78
N VAL A 176 -11.32 13.02 0.81
CA VAL A 176 -9.96 12.56 0.45
C VAL A 176 -9.44 13.31 -0.76
N LEU A 177 -10.26 13.44 -1.81
CA LEU A 177 -9.79 13.96 -3.10
C LEU A 177 -9.85 15.48 -3.21
N THR A 178 -10.66 16.17 -2.40
CA THR A 178 -10.89 17.62 -2.54
C THR A 178 -9.61 18.43 -2.37
N ASP A 179 -8.85 18.18 -1.30
CA ASP A 179 -7.61 18.91 -1.03
C ASP A 179 -6.55 18.64 -2.10
N VAL A 180 -6.41 17.38 -2.52
CA VAL A 180 -5.41 16.99 -3.53
C VAL A 180 -5.77 17.56 -4.91
N ARG A 181 -7.06 17.56 -5.30
CA ARG A 181 -7.53 18.20 -6.53
C ARG A 181 -7.31 19.71 -6.49
N ALA A 182 -7.53 20.36 -5.35
CA ALA A 182 -7.27 21.79 -5.21
C ALA A 182 -5.79 22.14 -5.45
N LEU A 183 -4.85 21.28 -5.02
CA LEU A 183 -3.43 21.47 -5.30
C LEU A 183 -3.10 21.35 -6.78
N VAL A 184 -3.68 20.36 -7.49
CA VAL A 184 -3.52 20.21 -8.94
C VAL A 184 -4.09 21.40 -9.70
N GLU A 185 -5.29 21.86 -9.34
CA GLU A 185 -5.91 23.03 -9.97
C GLU A 185 -5.10 24.32 -9.69
N ASN A 186 -4.50 24.44 -8.50
CA ASN A 186 -3.58 25.52 -8.21
C ASN A 186 -2.32 25.45 -9.08
N ALA A 187 -1.74 24.26 -9.28
CA ALA A 187 -0.59 24.07 -10.17
C ALA A 187 -0.90 24.49 -11.61
N LYS A 188 -2.06 24.09 -12.15
CA LYS A 188 -2.54 24.53 -13.48
C LYS A 188 -2.75 26.04 -13.55
N ALA A 189 -3.34 26.64 -12.52
CA ALA A 189 -3.54 28.08 -12.47
C ALA A 189 -2.21 28.84 -12.47
N LEU A 190 -1.21 28.39 -11.71
CA LEU A 190 0.14 28.96 -11.68
C LEU A 190 0.85 28.78 -13.03
N PHE A 191 0.70 27.61 -13.66
CA PHE A 191 1.24 27.32 -14.99
C PHE A 191 0.69 28.28 -16.05
N SER A 192 -0.63 28.49 -16.07
CA SER A 192 -1.28 29.42 -17.01
C SER A 192 -0.83 30.88 -16.85
N LYS A 193 -0.34 31.25 -15.66
CA LYS A 193 0.23 32.57 -15.35
C LYS A 193 1.74 32.67 -15.63
N GLY A 194 2.36 31.61 -16.16
CA GLY A 194 3.80 31.56 -16.43
C GLY A 194 4.69 31.38 -15.18
N ARG A 195 4.12 31.08 -14.01
CA ARG A 195 4.86 30.89 -12.76
C ARG A 195 5.34 29.44 -12.65
N LEU A 196 6.27 29.06 -13.53
CA LEU A 196 6.67 27.66 -13.74
C LEU A 196 7.23 26.97 -12.49
N GLU A 197 8.12 27.62 -11.74
CA GLU A 197 8.72 27.01 -10.54
C GLU A 197 7.68 26.77 -9.44
N GLU A 198 6.73 27.68 -9.28
CA GLU A 198 5.66 27.53 -8.29
C GLU A 198 4.62 26.50 -8.73
N ALA A 199 4.32 26.43 -10.04
CA ALA A 199 3.48 25.39 -10.61
C ALA A 199 4.11 24.01 -10.40
N LYS A 200 5.43 23.90 -10.59
CA LYS A 200 6.19 22.67 -10.33
C LYS A 200 6.08 22.25 -8.86
N ALA A 201 6.39 23.15 -7.93
CA ALA A 201 6.32 22.85 -6.50
C ALA A 201 4.90 22.46 -6.06
N ALA A 202 3.87 23.10 -6.63
CA ALA A 202 2.47 22.74 -6.38
C ALA A 202 2.12 21.35 -6.95
N ALA A 203 2.62 21.00 -8.15
CA ALA A 203 2.44 19.68 -8.74
C ALA A 203 3.12 18.57 -7.93
N GLU A 204 4.38 18.77 -7.53
CA GLU A 204 5.13 17.84 -6.65
C GLU A 204 4.39 17.65 -5.32
N SER A 205 3.90 18.74 -4.72
CA SER A 205 3.11 18.68 -3.47
C SER A 205 1.80 17.91 -3.66
N ALA A 206 1.11 18.10 -4.79
CA ALA A 206 -0.12 17.39 -5.12
C ALA A 206 0.14 15.89 -5.31
N GLU A 207 1.20 15.53 -6.03
CA GLU A 207 1.62 14.14 -6.24
C GLU A 207 1.94 13.46 -4.91
N GLU A 208 2.76 14.10 -4.06
CA GLU A 208 3.08 13.57 -2.74
C GLU A 208 1.83 13.39 -1.86
N ALA A 209 0.93 14.38 -1.85
CA ALA A 209 -0.32 14.31 -1.12
C ALA A 209 -1.20 13.14 -1.62
N ALA A 210 -1.32 12.97 -2.94
CA ALA A 210 -2.06 11.86 -3.54
C ALA A 210 -1.47 10.50 -3.13
N LYS A 211 -0.15 10.35 -3.18
CA LYS A 211 0.55 9.12 -2.79
C LYS A 211 0.37 8.81 -1.30
N ARG A 212 0.50 9.81 -0.43
CA ARG A 212 0.30 9.65 1.02
C ARG A 212 -1.14 9.23 1.33
N ALA A 213 -2.12 9.93 0.77
CA ALA A 213 -3.53 9.58 0.94
C ALA A 213 -3.84 8.16 0.44
N ARG A 214 -3.20 7.72 -0.64
CA ARG A 214 -3.34 6.34 -1.15
C ARG A 214 -2.78 5.32 -0.15
N LEU A 215 -1.60 5.58 0.40
CA LEU A 215 -1.00 4.71 1.42
C LEU A 215 -1.87 4.63 2.68
N ASP A 216 -2.39 5.76 3.17
CA ASP A 216 -3.27 5.79 4.34
C ASP A 216 -4.55 4.97 4.10
N TYR A 217 -5.13 5.08 2.90
CA TYR A 217 -6.27 4.28 2.49
C TYR A 217 -5.93 2.79 2.42
N GLU A 218 -4.84 2.41 1.73
CA GLU A 218 -4.39 1.03 1.61
C GLU A 218 -4.12 0.38 2.98
N ASP A 219 -3.50 1.11 3.90
CA ASP A 219 -3.22 0.66 5.26
C ASP A 219 -4.50 0.46 6.09
N ALA A 220 -5.48 1.37 5.96
CA ALA A 220 -6.78 1.24 6.62
C ALA A 220 -7.55 0.02 6.10
N ILE A 221 -7.55 -0.22 4.78
CA ILE A 221 -8.17 -1.42 4.17
C ILE A 221 -7.43 -2.70 4.56
N ARG A 222 -6.10 -2.66 4.67
CA ARG A 222 -5.32 -3.81 5.14
C ARG A 222 -5.70 -4.18 6.58
N ALA A 223 -5.78 -3.18 7.47
CA ALA A 223 -6.23 -3.38 8.85
C ALA A 223 -7.66 -3.91 8.90
N PHE A 224 -8.55 -3.43 8.03
CA PHE A 224 -9.92 -3.94 7.95
C PHE A 224 -9.97 -5.44 7.61
N ARG A 225 -9.28 -5.84 6.55
CA ARG A 225 -9.24 -7.25 6.11
C ARG A 225 -8.61 -8.18 7.14
N ALA A 226 -7.57 -7.71 7.83
CA ALA A 226 -6.91 -8.48 8.87
C ALA A 226 -7.79 -8.62 10.14
N ALA A 227 -8.52 -7.57 10.51
CA ALA A 227 -9.54 -7.63 11.56
C ALA A 227 -10.70 -8.58 11.21
N GLU A 228 -11.24 -8.49 9.98
CA GLU A 228 -12.29 -9.40 9.50
C GLU A 228 -11.84 -10.86 9.53
N LYS A 229 -10.63 -11.13 9.04
CA LYS A 229 -10.05 -12.49 9.05
C LYS A 229 -9.90 -13.02 10.46
N THR A 230 -9.33 -12.22 11.37
CA THR A 230 -9.11 -12.64 12.77
C THR A 230 -10.43 -12.98 13.45
N LEU A 231 -11.50 -12.21 13.19
CA LEU A 231 -12.83 -12.50 13.72
C LEU A 231 -13.49 -13.71 13.05
N ALA A 232 -13.29 -13.91 11.75
CA ALA A 232 -13.75 -15.10 11.05
C ALA A 232 -13.11 -16.38 11.61
N ASP A 233 -11.80 -16.35 11.88
CA ASP A 233 -11.06 -17.47 12.48
C ASP A 233 -11.59 -17.78 13.90
N LEU A 234 -11.84 -16.75 14.73
CA LEU A 234 -12.46 -16.91 16.05
C LEU A 234 -13.86 -17.53 15.99
N ARG A 235 -14.69 -17.09 15.03
CA ARG A 235 -16.03 -17.68 14.83
C ARG A 235 -15.94 -19.14 14.39
N ALA A 236 -14.98 -19.47 13.53
CA ALA A 236 -14.73 -20.85 13.11
C ALA A 236 -14.29 -21.74 14.29
N GLU A 237 -13.56 -21.18 15.26
CA GLU A 237 -13.23 -21.86 16.52
C GLU A 237 -14.44 -21.99 17.48
N GLY A 238 -15.58 -21.35 17.18
CA GLY A 238 -16.78 -21.36 18.01
C GLY A 238 -16.81 -20.30 19.12
N ALA A 239 -15.89 -19.33 19.09
CA ALA A 239 -15.84 -18.26 20.06
C ALA A 239 -16.90 -17.19 19.76
N VAL A 240 -17.56 -16.71 20.82
CA VAL A 240 -18.45 -15.54 20.80
C VAL A 240 -17.62 -14.28 21.05
N ALA A 241 -17.63 -13.33 20.12
CA ALA A 241 -16.74 -12.15 20.10
C ALA A 241 -17.47 -10.79 20.00
N VAL A 242 -18.59 -10.63 20.72
CA VAL A 242 -19.48 -9.45 20.62
C VAL A 242 -18.75 -8.09 20.73
N GLY A 243 -17.77 -7.97 21.63
CA GLY A 243 -17.02 -6.72 21.82
C GLY A 243 -16.20 -6.34 20.57
N PRO A 244 -15.25 -7.19 20.15
CA PRO A 244 -14.50 -7.01 18.91
C PRO A 244 -15.39 -6.85 17.65
N GLU A 245 -16.54 -7.54 17.58
CA GLU A 245 -17.49 -7.38 16.46
C GLU A 245 -18.09 -5.98 16.38
N ARG A 246 -18.51 -5.41 17.52
CA ARG A 246 -19.01 -4.02 17.56
C ARG A 246 -17.93 -3.01 17.16
N LEU A 247 -16.67 -3.26 17.53
CA LEU A 247 -15.55 -2.42 17.12
C LEU A 247 -15.27 -2.55 15.61
N LEU A 248 -15.44 -3.73 15.02
CA LEU A 248 -15.36 -3.92 13.58
C LEU A 248 -16.44 -3.10 12.85
N ASP A 249 -17.69 -3.14 13.32
CA ASP A 249 -18.79 -2.35 12.75
C ASP A 249 -18.51 -0.85 12.85
N GLN A 250 -17.97 -0.39 13.98
CA GLN A 250 -17.53 1.00 14.17
C GLN A 250 -16.41 1.36 13.18
N GLY A 251 -15.39 0.51 13.04
CA GLY A 251 -14.30 0.71 12.08
C GLY A 251 -14.80 0.77 10.64
N GLN A 252 -15.74 -0.09 10.27
CA GLN A 252 -16.38 -0.07 8.94
C GLN A 252 -17.18 1.22 8.71
N SER A 253 -17.91 1.71 9.72
CA SER A 253 -18.62 2.98 9.64
C SER A 253 -17.67 4.16 9.43
N LEU A 254 -16.53 4.17 10.13
CA LEU A 254 -15.50 5.21 9.97
C LEU A 254 -14.84 5.16 8.58
N LEU A 255 -14.59 3.96 8.03
CA LEU A 255 -14.11 3.81 6.66
C LEU A 255 -15.10 4.40 5.66
N ARG A 256 -16.40 4.09 5.77
CA ARG A 256 -17.43 4.64 4.87
C ARG A 256 -17.51 6.17 4.93
N GLN A 257 -17.13 6.78 6.05
CA GLN A 257 -17.03 8.22 6.25
C GLN A 257 -15.66 8.82 5.87
N ALA A 258 -14.79 8.04 5.22
CA ALA A 258 -13.44 8.43 4.83
C ALA A 258 -12.53 8.87 5.99
N LYS A 259 -12.83 8.48 7.23
CA LYS A 259 -11.99 8.77 8.41
C LYS A 259 -10.89 7.73 8.57
N LEU A 260 -9.95 7.72 7.62
CA LEU A 260 -8.96 6.65 7.45
C LEU A 260 -8.10 6.39 8.70
N GLY A 261 -7.61 7.46 9.34
CA GLY A 261 -6.80 7.36 10.56
C GLY A 261 -7.56 6.76 11.74
N GLU A 262 -8.73 7.32 12.08
CA GLU A 262 -9.60 6.82 13.16
C GLU A 262 -10.04 5.37 12.89
N ALA A 263 -10.41 5.06 11.64
CA ALA A 263 -10.80 3.72 11.24
C ALA A 263 -9.66 2.72 11.48
N ARG A 264 -8.45 3.03 11.02
CA ARG A 264 -7.27 2.18 11.20
C ARG A 264 -6.98 1.91 12.67
N GLU A 265 -7.04 2.93 13.52
CA GLU A 265 -6.82 2.76 14.97
C GLU A 265 -7.83 1.82 15.61
N VAL A 266 -9.12 1.98 15.28
CA VAL A 266 -10.18 1.10 15.77
C VAL A 266 -9.98 -0.34 15.26
N LEU A 267 -9.61 -0.53 13.99
CA LEU A 267 -9.42 -1.85 13.40
C LEU A 267 -8.20 -2.59 13.97
N VAL A 268 -7.09 -1.89 14.22
CA VAL A 268 -5.94 -2.45 14.94
C VAL A 268 -6.33 -2.86 16.37
N ARG A 269 -7.23 -2.11 17.00
CA ARG A 269 -7.77 -2.49 18.31
C ARG A 269 -8.64 -3.74 18.25
N VAL A 270 -9.43 -3.93 17.19
CA VAL A 270 -10.19 -5.17 16.95
C VAL A 270 -9.27 -6.38 16.98
N GLU A 271 -8.17 -6.36 16.20
CA GLU A 271 -7.21 -7.47 16.16
C GLU A 271 -6.61 -7.77 17.54
N ARG A 272 -6.20 -6.73 18.27
CA ARG A 272 -5.61 -6.88 19.61
C ARG A 272 -6.61 -7.48 20.60
N ASP A 273 -7.83 -6.98 20.62
CA ASP A 273 -8.86 -7.43 21.55
C ASP A 273 -9.36 -8.83 21.16
N ALA A 274 -9.46 -9.14 19.86
CA ALA A 274 -9.74 -10.48 19.34
C ALA A 274 -8.62 -11.47 19.70
N GLY A 275 -7.35 -11.11 19.56
CA GLY A 275 -6.22 -11.96 19.94
C GLY A 275 -6.22 -12.31 21.43
N ARG A 276 -6.45 -11.33 22.30
CA ARG A 276 -6.61 -11.58 23.75
C ARG A 276 -7.81 -12.48 24.05
N LEU A 277 -8.92 -12.26 23.34
CA LEU A 277 -10.11 -13.09 23.49
C LEU A 277 -9.86 -14.54 23.08
N ALA A 278 -9.10 -14.77 21.99
CA ALA A 278 -8.71 -16.08 21.52
C ALA A 278 -7.93 -16.87 22.59
N GLU A 279 -6.97 -16.21 23.25
CA GLU A 279 -6.18 -16.82 24.34
C GLU A 279 -7.08 -17.22 25.51
N VAL A 280 -7.95 -16.32 25.96
CA VAL A 280 -8.90 -16.58 27.06
C VAL A 280 -9.88 -17.69 26.69
N PHE A 281 -10.43 -17.67 25.48
CA PHE A 281 -11.33 -18.71 24.98
C PHE A 281 -10.64 -20.07 24.97
N ARG A 282 -9.46 -20.20 24.35
CA ARG A 282 -8.73 -21.48 24.27
C ARG A 282 -8.36 -22.01 25.65
N ARG A 283 -7.99 -21.13 26.59
CA ARG A 283 -7.68 -21.49 27.98
C ARG A 283 -8.92 -22.01 28.71
N ALA A 284 -10.05 -21.30 28.60
CA ALA A 284 -11.30 -21.69 29.23
C ALA A 284 -11.83 -23.02 28.65
N THR A 285 -11.82 -23.17 27.32
CA THR A 285 -12.20 -24.41 26.63
C THR A 285 -11.34 -25.60 27.07
N ARG A 286 -10.01 -25.43 27.13
CA ARG A 286 -9.12 -26.47 27.63
C ARG A 286 -9.40 -26.82 29.09
N SER A 287 -9.61 -25.81 29.94
CA SER A 287 -9.87 -26.01 31.38
C SER A 287 -11.18 -26.76 31.63
N VAL A 288 -12.21 -26.48 30.83
CA VAL A 288 -13.47 -27.24 30.82
C VAL A 288 -13.22 -28.67 30.36
N GLN A 289 -12.56 -28.89 29.22
CA GLN A 289 -12.25 -30.24 28.71
C GLN A 289 -11.46 -31.10 29.70
N GLU A 290 -10.42 -30.55 30.34
CA GLU A 290 -9.64 -31.23 31.37
C GLU A 290 -10.52 -31.63 32.57
N THR A 291 -11.43 -30.75 32.98
CA THR A 291 -12.33 -30.99 34.11
C THR A 291 -13.40 -32.03 33.76
N GLU A 292 -13.89 -32.03 32.53
CA GLU A 292 -14.77 -33.08 31.99
C GLU A 292 -14.08 -34.45 32.00
N GLN A 293 -12.81 -34.50 31.59
CA GLN A 293 -12.02 -35.73 31.63
C GLN A 293 -11.82 -36.22 33.07
N ALA A 294 -11.53 -35.32 34.01
CA ALA A 294 -11.39 -35.64 35.43
C ALA A 294 -12.70 -36.18 36.03
N ILE A 295 -13.83 -35.54 35.75
CA ILE A 295 -15.16 -36.02 36.15
C ILE A 295 -15.44 -37.40 35.54
N SER A 296 -15.15 -37.58 34.25
CA SER A 296 -15.38 -38.85 33.55
C SER A 296 -14.49 -39.97 34.07
N ALA A 297 -13.26 -39.69 34.50
CA ALA A 297 -12.37 -40.66 35.12
C ALA A 297 -12.88 -41.10 36.49
N LEU A 298 -13.38 -40.16 37.30
CA LEU A 298 -13.99 -40.46 38.60
C LEU A 298 -15.31 -41.21 38.47
N ALA A 299 -16.12 -40.91 37.43
CA ALA A 299 -17.35 -41.65 37.15
C ALA A 299 -17.10 -43.15 36.93
N ARG A 300 -15.95 -43.53 36.35
CA ARG A 300 -15.56 -44.94 36.18
C ARG A 300 -15.14 -45.61 37.48
N GLY A 301 -14.78 -44.83 38.51
CA GLY A 301 -14.28 -45.30 39.81
C GLY A 301 -15.28 -45.11 40.96
N GLY A 302 -16.55 -44.87 40.64
CA GLY A 302 -17.67 -44.74 41.58
C GLY A 302 -17.97 -43.29 42.03
N GLU A 303 -19.28 -43.00 42.08
CA GLU A 303 -20.02 -41.75 42.35
C GLU A 303 -19.28 -40.39 42.20
N VAL A 304 -19.73 -39.61 41.22
CA VAL A 304 -19.26 -38.24 40.96
C VAL A 304 -20.00 -37.26 41.87
N PRO A 305 -19.31 -36.27 42.49
CA PRO A 305 -19.98 -35.21 43.25
C PRO A 305 -20.99 -34.43 42.39
N GLU A 306 -22.24 -34.35 42.83
CA GLU A 306 -23.31 -33.58 42.16
C GLU A 306 -22.90 -32.11 41.99
N GLU A 307 -22.28 -31.52 43.02
CA GLU A 307 -21.71 -30.17 43.00
C GLU A 307 -20.73 -29.94 41.82
N ALA A 308 -19.92 -30.96 41.50
CA ALA A 308 -18.96 -30.89 40.39
C ALA A 308 -19.66 -30.97 39.02
N GLN A 309 -20.75 -31.74 38.93
CA GLN A 309 -21.54 -31.84 37.69
C GLN A 309 -22.30 -30.55 37.40
N ILE A 310 -22.94 -29.97 38.41
CA ILE A 310 -23.63 -28.67 38.30
C ILE A 310 -22.65 -27.59 37.87
N ALA A 311 -21.50 -27.49 38.55
CA ALA A 311 -20.48 -26.51 38.21
C ALA A 311 -19.90 -26.71 36.80
N LEU A 312 -19.73 -27.95 36.34
CA LEU A 312 -19.33 -28.23 34.96
C LEU A 312 -20.40 -27.81 33.94
N GLN A 313 -21.68 -28.03 34.22
CA GLN A 313 -22.77 -27.59 33.37
C GLN A 313 -22.82 -26.05 33.27
N ASP A 314 -22.63 -25.36 34.39
CA ASP A 314 -22.53 -23.90 34.43
C ASP A 314 -21.31 -23.40 33.64
N ALA A 315 -20.17 -24.09 33.71
CA ALA A 315 -18.99 -23.76 32.93
C ALA A 315 -19.24 -23.90 31.42
N ARG A 316 -19.88 -25.00 30.98
CA ARG A 316 -20.26 -25.21 29.56
C ARG A 316 -21.22 -24.14 29.07
N ARG A 317 -22.23 -23.80 29.87
CA ARG A 317 -23.18 -22.73 29.55
C ARG A 317 -22.47 -21.39 29.44
N ALA A 318 -21.59 -21.06 30.38
CA ALA A 318 -20.83 -19.83 30.35
C ALA A 318 -19.89 -19.74 29.13
N LEU A 319 -19.27 -20.86 28.71
CA LEU A 319 -18.50 -20.92 27.47
C LEU A 319 -19.36 -20.61 26.24
N GLY A 320 -20.53 -21.26 26.11
CA GLY A 320 -21.43 -21.04 24.98
C GLY A 320 -22.01 -19.63 24.90
N GLU A 321 -22.14 -18.96 26.05
CA GLU A 321 -22.58 -17.56 26.14
C GLU A 321 -21.42 -16.55 25.99
N GLY A 322 -20.19 -17.00 25.74
CA GLY A 322 -19.02 -16.12 25.60
C GLY A 322 -18.51 -15.50 26.91
N ARG A 323 -18.99 -15.99 28.06
CA ARG A 323 -18.59 -15.50 29.40
C ARG A 323 -17.43 -16.32 29.94
N TYR A 324 -16.28 -16.26 29.25
CA TYR A 324 -15.13 -17.13 29.52
C TYR A 324 -14.59 -17.02 30.95
N GLY A 325 -14.57 -15.82 31.55
CA GLY A 325 -14.16 -15.65 32.96
C GLY A 325 -15.06 -16.43 33.93
N ARG A 326 -16.38 -16.41 33.72
CA ARG A 326 -17.32 -17.21 34.53
C ARG A 326 -17.18 -18.70 34.28
N ALA A 327 -16.81 -19.11 33.06
CA ALA A 327 -16.53 -20.51 32.78
C ALA A 327 -15.32 -21.01 33.58
N GLU A 328 -14.26 -20.19 33.70
CA GLU A 328 -13.09 -20.54 34.51
C GLU A 328 -13.41 -20.58 36.02
N GLU A 329 -14.20 -19.63 36.52
CA GLU A 329 -14.67 -19.66 37.92
C GLU A 329 -15.47 -20.95 38.22
N ALA A 330 -16.38 -21.33 37.33
CA ALA A 330 -17.17 -22.55 37.47
C ALA A 330 -16.29 -23.82 37.39
N VAL A 331 -15.25 -23.83 36.54
CA VAL A 331 -14.24 -24.90 36.51
C VAL A 331 -13.48 -25.00 37.83
N VAL A 332 -13.12 -23.88 38.45
CA VAL A 332 -12.43 -23.88 39.75
C VAL A 332 -13.30 -24.50 40.83
N GLU A 333 -14.59 -24.16 40.89
CA GLU A 333 -15.52 -24.77 41.85
C GLU A 333 -15.73 -26.27 41.59
N ALA A 334 -15.83 -26.68 40.32
CA ALA A 334 -15.88 -28.10 39.96
C ALA A 334 -14.63 -28.85 40.45
N ARG A 335 -13.42 -28.34 40.16
CA ARG A 335 -12.15 -28.94 40.61
C ARG A 335 -12.03 -28.99 42.13
N LYS A 336 -12.54 -27.99 42.84
CA LYS A 336 -12.57 -27.95 44.31
C LYS A 336 -13.49 -29.03 44.88
N ALA A 337 -14.67 -29.24 44.30
CA ALA A 337 -15.57 -30.32 44.68
C ALA A 337 -14.94 -31.69 44.44
N LEU A 338 -14.26 -31.88 43.30
CA LEU A 338 -13.48 -33.10 43.01
C LEU A 338 -12.37 -33.33 44.05
N GLY A 339 -11.57 -32.30 44.36
CA GLY A 339 -10.49 -32.39 45.34
C GLY A 339 -10.98 -32.74 46.74
N LYS A 340 -12.13 -32.19 47.16
CA LYS A 340 -12.78 -32.58 48.44
C LYS A 340 -13.17 -34.06 48.43
N ARG A 341 -13.80 -34.55 47.36
CA ARG A 341 -14.20 -35.97 47.25
C ARG A 341 -12.99 -36.89 47.26
N GLN A 342 -11.92 -36.53 46.57
CA GLN A 342 -10.69 -37.31 46.55
C GLN A 342 -10.01 -37.33 47.93
N ALA A 343 -9.98 -36.21 48.65
CA ALA A 343 -9.48 -36.17 50.01
C ALA A 343 -10.30 -37.04 50.99
N VAL A 344 -11.62 -37.12 50.81
CA VAL A 344 -12.48 -38.04 51.57
C VAL A 344 -12.15 -39.50 51.23
N ARG A 345 -12.02 -39.82 49.95
CA ARG A 345 -11.64 -41.16 49.48
C ARG A 345 -10.29 -41.60 50.05
N ASP A 346 -9.27 -40.74 50.00
CA ASP A 346 -7.94 -41.05 50.53
C ASP A 346 -7.94 -41.27 52.05
N ARG A 347 -8.72 -40.47 52.79
CA ARG A 347 -8.89 -40.66 54.24
C ARG A 347 -9.58 -41.97 54.57
N LEU A 348 -10.65 -42.29 53.83
CA LEU A 348 -11.41 -43.52 54.04
C LEU A 348 -10.58 -44.76 53.69
N ALA A 349 -9.80 -44.72 52.60
CA ALA A 349 -8.87 -45.78 52.23
C ALA A 349 -7.84 -46.06 53.34
N ARG A 350 -7.24 -45.00 53.92
CA ARG A 350 -6.32 -45.13 55.06
C ARG A 350 -7.02 -45.72 56.29
N ALA A 351 -8.21 -45.25 56.61
CA ALA A 351 -8.98 -45.70 57.76
C ALA A 351 -9.41 -47.18 57.65
N ILE A 352 -9.75 -47.63 56.44
CA ILE A 352 -10.00 -49.04 56.12
C ILE A 352 -8.74 -49.87 56.38
N GLN A 353 -7.59 -49.48 55.82
CA GLN A 353 -6.32 -50.19 56.01
C GLN A 353 -5.89 -50.26 57.48
N ASP A 354 -6.05 -49.18 58.22
CA ASP A 354 -5.73 -49.16 59.66
C ASP A 354 -6.69 -50.04 60.47
N THR A 355 -7.97 -50.08 60.10
CA THR A 355 -8.96 -50.96 60.76
C THR A 355 -8.68 -52.43 60.45
N LYS A 356 -8.29 -52.78 59.22
CA LYS A 356 -7.82 -54.13 58.86
C LYS A 356 -6.68 -54.61 59.76
N ARG A 357 -5.65 -53.78 59.96
CA ARG A 357 -4.53 -54.09 60.87
C ARG A 357 -5.01 -54.34 62.31
N LYS A 358 -6.01 -53.60 62.78
CA LYS A 358 -6.59 -53.81 64.13
C LYS A 358 -7.39 -55.12 64.22
N VAL A 359 -8.11 -55.49 63.17
CA VAL A 359 -8.81 -56.78 63.09
C VAL A 359 -7.83 -57.95 63.19
N GLU A 360 -6.68 -57.88 62.51
CA GLU A 360 -5.62 -58.89 62.62
C GLU A 360 -5.12 -59.05 64.08
N LEU A 361 -4.94 -57.94 64.80
CA LEU A 361 -4.56 -57.95 66.22
C LEU A 361 -5.65 -58.56 67.12
N LEU A 362 -6.93 -58.24 66.88
CA LEU A 362 -8.05 -58.81 67.63
C LEU A 362 -8.20 -60.32 67.40
N ARG A 363 -7.97 -60.77 66.17
CA ARG A 363 -7.92 -62.19 65.82
C ARG A 363 -6.79 -62.90 66.54
N ALA A 364 -5.58 -62.32 66.56
CA ALA A 364 -4.45 -62.88 67.29
C ALA A 364 -4.69 -62.95 68.82
N ALA A 365 -5.52 -62.06 69.35
CA ALA A 365 -5.92 -62.04 70.77
C ALA A 365 -7.10 -62.99 71.10
N GLY A 366 -7.68 -63.68 70.11
CA GLY A 366 -8.78 -64.64 70.32
C GLY A 366 -10.12 -63.99 70.70
N SER A 367 -10.38 -62.75 70.25
CA SER A 367 -11.63 -62.06 70.55
C SER A 367 -12.79 -62.55 69.68
N ASP A 368 -13.93 -62.89 70.31
CA ASP A 368 -15.15 -63.31 69.60
C ASP A 368 -15.70 -62.23 68.65
N ALA A 369 -15.44 -60.94 68.92
CA ALA A 369 -15.87 -59.83 68.08
C ALA A 369 -15.03 -59.66 66.80
N ALA A 370 -13.94 -60.41 66.63
CA ALA A 370 -13.04 -60.24 65.48
C ALA A 370 -13.75 -60.55 64.15
N ASN A 371 -14.64 -61.55 64.13
CA ASN A 371 -15.39 -61.93 62.92
C ASN A 371 -16.42 -60.87 62.52
N ASP A 372 -17.16 -60.32 63.49
CA ASP A 372 -18.18 -59.30 63.24
C ASP A 372 -17.54 -57.97 62.76
N VAL A 373 -16.39 -57.59 63.35
CA VAL A 373 -15.63 -56.41 62.91
C VAL A 373 -15.06 -56.64 61.49
N GLU A 374 -14.56 -57.83 61.20
CA GLU A 374 -14.05 -58.17 59.87
C GLU A 374 -15.13 -58.10 58.79
N GLU A 375 -16.32 -58.63 59.05
CA GLU A 375 -17.44 -58.57 58.11
C GLU A 375 -17.81 -57.13 57.78
N MET A 376 -17.86 -56.24 58.78
CA MET A 376 -18.15 -54.83 58.58
C MET A 376 -17.04 -54.12 57.79
N VAL A 377 -15.77 -54.47 58.01
CA VAL A 377 -14.65 -53.90 57.23
C VAL A 377 -14.67 -54.40 55.78
N LEU A 378 -14.99 -55.67 55.54
CA LEU A 378 -15.13 -56.21 54.17
C LEU A 378 -16.35 -55.64 53.44
N ARG A 379 -17.41 -55.27 54.16
CA ARG A 379 -18.54 -54.54 53.56
C ARG A 379 -18.14 -53.10 53.24
N ALA A 380 -17.51 -52.40 54.18
CA ALA A 380 -16.97 -51.06 53.97
C ALA A 380 -16.00 -51.00 52.77
N GLU A 381 -15.19 -52.03 52.55
CA GLU A 381 -14.29 -52.12 51.40
C GLU A 381 -14.99 -52.32 50.07
N ARG A 382 -15.97 -53.23 50.01
CA ARG A 382 -16.76 -53.42 48.80
C ARG A 382 -17.51 -52.15 48.43
N GLU A 383 -18.08 -51.46 49.41
CA GLU A 383 -18.75 -50.18 49.21
C GLU A 383 -17.77 -49.08 48.79
N PHE A 384 -16.57 -49.05 49.36
CA PHE A 384 -15.49 -48.15 48.95
C PHE A 384 -15.04 -48.39 47.50
N GLU A 385 -14.88 -49.66 47.10
CA GLU A 385 -14.52 -50.07 45.73
C GLU A 385 -15.64 -49.73 44.73
N ASN A 386 -16.90 -49.81 45.16
CA ASN A 386 -18.07 -49.39 44.40
C ASN A 386 -18.28 -47.85 44.40
N GLY A 387 -17.49 -47.11 45.19
CA GLY A 387 -17.52 -45.66 45.32
C GLY A 387 -18.62 -45.07 46.20
N ASP A 388 -19.31 -45.92 46.95
CA ASP A 388 -20.26 -45.52 47.98
C ASP A 388 -19.52 -45.16 49.27
N LEU A 389 -18.93 -43.97 49.28
CA LEU A 389 -18.11 -43.51 50.40
C LEU A 389 -18.94 -43.23 51.67
N VAL A 390 -20.25 -43.03 51.54
CA VAL A 390 -21.15 -42.77 52.67
C VAL A 390 -21.38 -44.06 53.43
N ASN A 391 -21.89 -45.10 52.75
CA ASN A 391 -22.14 -46.40 53.39
C ASN A 391 -20.82 -47.02 53.88
N SER A 392 -19.74 -46.91 53.08
CA SER A 392 -18.42 -47.36 53.50
C SER A 392 -17.93 -46.69 54.78
N SER A 393 -18.19 -45.39 54.96
CA SER A 393 -17.87 -44.68 56.20
C SER A 393 -18.77 -45.09 57.36
N GLU A 394 -20.02 -45.47 57.13
CA GLU A 394 -20.95 -45.93 58.16
C GLU A 394 -20.57 -47.32 58.67
N ASP A 395 -20.31 -48.25 57.76
CA ASP A 395 -19.83 -49.60 58.09
C ASP A 395 -18.50 -49.56 58.87
N LEU A 396 -17.58 -48.67 58.48
CA LEU A 396 -16.31 -48.50 59.20
C LEU A 396 -16.51 -47.92 60.61
N ARG A 397 -17.51 -47.05 60.81
CA ARG A 397 -17.88 -46.55 62.15
C ARG A 397 -18.46 -47.66 63.00
N ILE A 398 -19.32 -48.51 62.45
CA ILE A 398 -19.89 -49.67 63.14
C ILE A 398 -18.77 -50.64 63.55
N ALA A 399 -17.84 -50.96 62.63
CA ALA A 399 -16.66 -51.77 62.92
C ALA A 399 -15.83 -51.19 64.08
N THR A 400 -15.62 -49.86 64.08
CA THR A 400 -14.88 -49.18 65.14
C THR A 400 -15.60 -49.24 66.49
N LEU A 401 -16.93 -49.11 66.51
CA LEU A 401 -17.74 -49.22 67.73
C LEU A 401 -17.73 -50.64 68.31
N LEU A 402 -17.75 -51.67 67.46
CA LEU A 402 -17.65 -53.07 67.87
C LEU A 402 -16.31 -53.36 68.56
N MET A 403 -15.20 -52.83 68.02
CA MET A 403 -13.87 -52.91 68.66
C MET A 403 -13.80 -52.17 70.01
N GLY A 404 -14.56 -51.09 70.19
CA GLY A 404 -14.59 -50.32 71.44
C GLY A 404 -15.39 -50.99 72.58
N LYS A 405 -16.33 -51.87 72.24
CA LYS A 405 -17.13 -52.64 73.22
C LYS A 405 -16.39 -53.85 73.78
N THR A 406 -15.39 -54.35 73.07
CA THR A 406 -14.45 -55.37 73.58
C THR A 406 -13.41 -54.75 74.50
N ARG A 407 -13.80 -54.48 75.76
CA ARG A 407 -12.82 -54.34 76.84
C ARG A 407 -12.15 -55.71 77.07
N PRO A 408 -10.82 -55.79 77.28
CA PRO A 408 -10.18 -57.06 77.63
C PRO A 408 -10.78 -57.58 78.94
N ALA A 409 -11.11 -58.87 78.97
CA ALA A 409 -11.53 -59.57 80.18
C ALA A 409 -10.51 -59.30 81.31
N GLU A 410 -11.02 -58.87 82.46
CA GLU A 410 -10.26 -58.72 83.69
C GLU A 410 -9.49 -60.03 83.96
N ARG A 411 -8.17 -59.93 84.12
CA ARG A 411 -7.40 -61.02 84.72
C ARG A 411 -7.93 -61.23 86.14
N PRO A 412 -8.39 -62.44 86.53
CA PRO A 412 -8.72 -62.69 87.92
C PRO A 412 -7.46 -62.60 88.77
N ALA A 413 -7.59 -61.90 89.90
CA ALA A 413 -6.59 -61.78 90.94
C ALA A 413 -6.19 -63.15 91.47
N THR A 414 -4.90 -63.42 91.58
CA THR A 414 -4.37 -64.51 92.42
C THR A 414 -4.09 -63.96 93.83
N PRO A 415 -4.75 -64.50 94.88
CA PRO A 415 -4.46 -64.16 96.27
C PRO A 415 -3.35 -65.04 96.85
N LYS A 416 -2.46 -64.38 97.63
CA LYS A 416 -1.44 -64.86 98.56
C LYS A 416 -0.32 -65.78 98.04
#